data_AF-A0A7S2GKH3-F1
#
_entry.id   AF-A0A7S2GKH3-F1
#
_cell.length_a   1.000
_cell.length_b   1.000
_cell.length_c   1.000
_cell.angle_alpha   90.00
_cell.angle_beta   90.00
_cell.angle_gamma   90.00
#
_symmetry.space_group_name_H-M   'P 1'
#
loop_
_entity.id
_entity.type
_entity.pdbx_description
1 polymer ?
#
loop_
_entity_poly.entity_id
_entity_poly.type
_entity_poly.pdbx_seq_one_letter_code
_entity_poly.pdbx_strand_id
1 'polypeptide(L)'
;AAPATGLKTFPFPQDCSNFNTTSHVPSWYSNCSKAPGGCLSIKIPTEKEFNVGNTTFGSSTSGGTQWCIDHLQGYMYNKVVDPFGAMYYEVDDILSPPNQCRFLVGGEQDDSGKITYHARVYNNAGLTCSLKDLKHPAEGVHLYELSVIAASKSK
;
A
#
# COMPACT_ATOMS: atom_id res chain seq x y z
N ALA A 1 -22.06 -32.78 16.09
CA ALA A 1 -21.18 -31.65 16.40
C ALA A 1 -20.39 -31.31 15.14
N ALA A 2 -20.55 -30.10 14.61
CA ALA A 2 -19.79 -29.63 13.45
C ALA A 2 -18.38 -29.22 13.89
N PRO A 3 -17.30 -29.53 13.14
CA PRO A 3 -16.07 -28.78 13.30
C PRO A 3 -16.24 -27.41 12.64
N ALA A 4 -15.73 -26.39 13.32
CA ALA A 4 -15.77 -25.00 12.94
C ALA A 4 -15.34 -24.80 11.47
N THR A 5 -16.16 -24.08 10.71
CA THR A 5 -15.77 -23.53 9.42
C THR A 5 -14.58 -22.61 9.64
N GLY A 6 -13.38 -23.14 9.37
CA GLY A 6 -12.14 -22.38 9.36
C GLY A 6 -12.37 -21.10 8.58
N LEU A 7 -12.06 -19.97 9.22
CA LEU A 7 -11.98 -18.66 8.59
C LEU A 7 -11.27 -18.85 7.25
N LYS A 8 -11.96 -18.54 6.15
CA LYS A 8 -11.38 -18.50 4.81
C LYS A 8 -10.09 -17.70 4.92
N THR A 9 -8.96 -18.35 4.66
CA THR A 9 -7.70 -17.69 4.34
C THR A 9 -8.00 -16.66 3.25
N PHE A 10 -7.89 -15.38 3.61
CA PHE A 10 -8.18 -14.29 2.69
C PHE A 10 -7.25 -14.42 1.47
N PRO A 11 -7.78 -14.37 0.24
CA PRO A 11 -6.97 -14.57 -0.96
C PRO A 11 -6.25 -13.26 -1.30
N PHE A 12 -5.22 -12.88 -0.52
CA PHE A 12 -4.34 -11.77 -0.89
C PHE A 12 -3.03 -12.34 -1.44
N PRO A 13 -2.80 -12.37 -2.77
CA PRO A 13 -1.54 -12.79 -3.37
C PRO A 13 -0.35 -11.84 -3.06
N GLN A 14 -0.49 -10.95 -2.08
CA GLN A 14 0.42 -9.85 -1.79
C GLN A 14 0.90 -9.84 -0.34
N ASP A 15 0.58 -10.83 0.50
CA ASP A 15 1.18 -10.94 1.84
C ASP A 15 2.65 -11.35 1.71
N CYS A 16 3.56 -10.47 2.19
CA CYS A 16 4.98 -10.72 2.26
C CYS A 16 5.56 -10.81 3.68
N SER A 17 4.71 -10.97 4.69
CA SER A 17 5.10 -11.02 6.11
C SER A 17 6.15 -12.09 6.44
N ASN A 18 6.21 -13.15 5.62
CA ASN A 18 7.12 -14.29 5.82
C ASN A 18 8.38 -14.23 4.95
N PHE A 19 8.59 -13.19 4.13
CA PHE A 19 9.60 -13.25 3.07
C PHE A 19 11.05 -13.06 3.53
N ASN A 20 11.33 -12.51 4.72
CA ASN A 20 12.70 -12.49 5.24
C ASN A 20 12.79 -12.09 6.73
N THR A 21 13.30 -12.96 7.60
CA THR A 21 13.56 -12.67 9.03
C THR A 21 14.80 -11.81 9.29
N THR A 22 15.62 -11.55 8.26
CA THR A 22 16.90 -10.83 8.37
C THR A 22 16.85 -9.44 7.76
N SER A 23 16.28 -9.29 6.57
CA SER A 23 16.19 -7.98 5.87
C SER A 23 14.84 -7.30 6.04
N HIS A 24 13.81 -8.02 6.52
CA HIS A 24 12.44 -7.55 6.68
C HIS A 24 11.80 -6.94 5.41
N VAL A 25 12.36 -7.22 4.23
CA VAL A 25 11.82 -6.77 2.93
C VAL A 25 11.86 -7.91 1.88
N PRO A 26 10.98 -7.90 0.86
CA PRO A 26 11.00 -8.89 -0.21
C PRO A 26 12.27 -8.78 -1.09
N SER A 27 12.75 -9.91 -1.65
CA SER A 27 13.95 -9.93 -2.49
C SER A 27 13.85 -9.08 -3.77
N TRP A 28 12.65 -8.96 -4.33
CA TRP A 28 12.38 -8.12 -5.50
C TRP A 28 12.44 -6.61 -5.17
N TYR A 29 12.28 -6.25 -3.89
CA TYR A 29 12.42 -4.90 -3.36
C TYR A 29 13.92 -4.57 -3.16
N SER A 30 14.64 -4.53 -4.27
CA SER A 30 16.08 -4.28 -4.33
C SER A 30 16.43 -3.41 -5.52
N ASN A 31 17.66 -2.89 -5.57
CA ASN A 31 18.15 -2.02 -6.66
C ASN A 31 17.25 -0.79 -6.90
N CYS A 32 16.77 -0.18 -5.82
CA CYS A 32 15.77 0.90 -5.88
C CYS A 32 16.24 2.13 -6.67
N SER A 33 17.52 2.49 -6.59
CA SER A 33 18.10 3.58 -7.39
C SER A 33 18.05 3.37 -8.91
N LYS A 34 17.82 2.14 -9.38
CA LYS A 34 17.69 1.80 -10.81
C LYS A 34 16.23 1.68 -11.26
N ALA A 35 15.28 1.66 -10.34
CA ALA A 35 13.86 1.59 -10.67
C ALA A 35 13.33 2.98 -11.09
N PRO A 36 12.43 3.07 -12.08
CA PRO A 36 11.76 4.34 -12.42
C PRO A 36 11.02 4.89 -11.19
N GLY A 37 11.43 6.03 -10.64
CA GLY A 37 10.78 6.56 -9.43
C GLY A 37 11.12 5.86 -8.11
N GLY A 38 12.05 4.89 -8.13
CA GLY A 38 12.55 4.25 -6.93
C GLY A 38 11.67 3.13 -6.38
N CYS A 39 12.00 2.73 -5.16
CA CYS A 39 11.12 1.91 -4.35
C CYS A 39 10.35 2.79 -3.36
N LEU A 40 9.10 2.44 -3.06
CA LEU A 40 8.26 3.15 -2.11
C LEU A 40 7.83 2.19 -1.00
N SER A 41 8.09 2.56 0.25
CA SER A 41 7.62 1.86 1.44
C SER A 41 6.59 2.74 2.14
N ILE A 42 5.50 2.14 2.59
CA ILE A 42 4.42 2.83 3.28
C ILE A 42 4.19 2.13 4.61
N LYS A 43 4.42 2.84 5.72
CA LYS A 43 4.01 2.37 7.04
C LYS A 43 2.49 2.51 7.15
N ILE A 44 1.81 1.39 7.35
CA ILE A 44 0.34 1.31 7.40
C ILE A 44 -0.14 1.15 8.85
N PRO A 45 -1.35 1.65 9.19
CA PRO A 45 -1.97 1.38 10.49
C PRO A 45 -2.20 -0.12 10.69
N THR A 46 -2.28 -0.55 11.94
CA THR A 46 -2.48 -1.97 12.27
C THR A 46 -3.84 -2.47 11.81
N GLU A 47 -3.89 -3.70 11.29
CA GLU A 47 -5.11 -4.33 10.76
C GLU A 47 -6.17 -4.68 11.80
N LYS A 48 -5.96 -4.35 13.07
CA LYS A 48 -7.02 -4.45 14.08
C LYS A 48 -8.16 -3.46 13.84
N GLU A 49 -7.88 -2.38 13.12
CA GLU A 49 -8.82 -1.27 12.89
C GLU A 49 -9.22 -1.14 11.41
N PHE A 50 -8.29 -1.40 10.49
CA PHE A 50 -8.51 -1.18 9.06
C PHE A 50 -8.02 -2.35 8.21
N ASN A 51 -8.73 -2.70 7.14
CA ASN A 51 -8.23 -3.58 6.10
C ASN A 51 -7.52 -2.75 5.03
N VAL A 52 -6.42 -3.24 4.47
CA VAL A 52 -5.74 -2.60 3.33
C VAL A 52 -5.64 -3.60 2.18
N GLY A 53 -6.02 -3.18 0.98
CA GLY A 53 -5.93 -4.01 -0.23
C GLY A 53 -5.78 -3.17 -1.50
N ASN A 54 -5.44 -3.79 -2.63
CA ASN A 54 -5.51 -3.08 -3.90
C ASN A 54 -6.92 -3.11 -4.47
N THR A 55 -7.25 -2.11 -5.30
CA THR A 55 -8.55 -2.05 -5.97
C THR A 55 -8.62 -2.94 -7.22
N THR A 56 -7.49 -3.51 -7.65
CA THR A 56 -7.38 -4.40 -8.82
C THR A 56 -7.16 -5.85 -8.37
N PHE A 57 -8.24 -6.63 -8.27
CA PHE A 57 -8.18 -8.01 -7.74
C PHE A 57 -7.03 -8.86 -8.33
N GLY A 58 -6.18 -9.37 -7.43
CA GLY A 58 -5.40 -10.59 -7.67
C GLY A 58 -4.01 -10.45 -8.32
N SER A 59 -3.48 -9.25 -8.57
CA SER A 59 -2.15 -9.11 -9.15
C SER A 59 -1.12 -8.48 -8.21
N SER A 60 0.00 -9.18 -8.00
CA SER A 60 1.20 -8.64 -7.35
C SER A 60 1.96 -7.65 -8.24
N THR A 61 1.51 -7.47 -9.49
CA THR A 61 1.99 -6.45 -10.43
C THR A 61 0.82 -5.85 -11.21
N SER A 62 0.52 -4.58 -11.01
CA SER A 62 -0.50 -3.87 -11.80
C SER A 62 -0.17 -2.38 -11.84
N GLY A 63 -0.71 -1.65 -12.83
CA GLY A 63 -0.43 -0.22 -12.99
C GLY A 63 1.06 0.11 -12.98
N GLY A 64 1.90 -0.78 -13.55
CA GLY A 64 3.35 -0.63 -13.60
C GLY A 64 4.10 -0.80 -12.28
N THR A 65 3.46 -1.27 -11.22
CA THR A 65 4.06 -1.40 -9.88
C THR A 65 3.94 -2.82 -9.36
N GLN A 66 5.05 -3.39 -8.90
CA GLN A 66 5.11 -4.62 -8.11
C GLN A 66 4.93 -4.28 -6.63
N TRP A 67 4.15 -5.07 -5.89
CA TRP A 67 3.84 -4.75 -4.49
C TRP A 67 3.55 -5.94 -3.58
N CYS A 68 3.65 -5.70 -2.28
CA CYS A 68 3.20 -6.59 -1.20
C CYS A 68 2.93 -5.83 0.12
N ILE A 69 2.24 -6.46 1.08
CA ILE A 69 2.06 -6.00 2.46
C ILE A 69 2.74 -6.98 3.42
N ASP A 70 3.56 -6.46 4.33
CA ASP A 70 4.03 -7.12 5.53
C ASP A 70 3.13 -6.73 6.70
N HIS A 71 2.21 -7.61 7.03
CA HIS A 71 1.22 -7.44 8.10
C HIS A 71 1.84 -7.53 9.49
N LEU A 72 2.99 -8.21 9.62
CA LEU A 72 3.69 -8.36 10.90
C LEU A 72 4.45 -7.10 11.28
N GLN A 73 5.05 -6.42 10.29
CA GLN A 73 5.80 -5.19 10.52
C GLN A 73 5.00 -3.91 10.23
N GLY A 74 3.83 -4.02 9.60
CA GLY A 74 2.97 -2.88 9.28
C GLY A 74 3.53 -2.04 8.13
N TYR A 75 4.07 -2.69 7.09
CA TYR A 75 4.61 -2.02 5.91
C TYR A 75 3.98 -2.54 4.62
N MET A 76 3.74 -1.64 3.68
CA MET A 76 3.47 -1.97 2.29
C MET A 76 4.68 -1.59 1.44
N TYR A 77 5.19 -2.55 0.69
CA TYR A 77 6.34 -2.37 -0.20
C TYR A 77 5.88 -2.27 -1.64
N ASN A 78 6.43 -1.31 -2.37
CA ASN A 78 6.11 -1.02 -3.76
C ASN A 78 7.37 -0.74 -4.55
N LYS A 79 7.46 -1.31 -5.75
CA LYS A 79 8.53 -1.00 -6.69
C LYS A 79 7.94 -0.79 -8.06
N VAL A 80 8.18 0.38 -8.63
CA VAL A 80 7.80 0.67 -10.00
C VAL A 80 8.68 -0.15 -10.94
N VAL A 81 8.05 -0.90 -11.83
CA VAL A 81 8.68 -1.78 -12.83
C VAL A 81 8.36 -1.35 -14.26
N ASP A 82 7.29 -0.58 -14.45
CA ASP A 82 6.93 0.11 -15.69
C ASP A 82 6.74 1.60 -15.36
N PRO A 83 7.41 2.52 -16.07
CA PRO A 83 7.29 3.97 -15.83
C PRO A 83 5.87 4.52 -16.06
N PHE A 84 4.99 3.79 -16.76
CA PHE A 84 3.65 4.25 -17.08
C PHE A 84 2.59 3.57 -16.20
N GLY A 85 2.07 4.32 -15.23
CA GLY A 85 0.88 3.93 -14.48
C GLY A 85 1.01 4.05 -12.97
N ALA A 86 -0.15 4.00 -12.31
CA ALA A 86 -0.28 3.98 -10.87
C ALA A 86 -1.11 2.77 -10.43
N MET A 87 -0.74 2.20 -9.29
CA MET A 87 -1.55 1.25 -8.56
C MET A 87 -2.44 2.02 -7.57
N TYR A 88 -3.68 1.56 -7.40
CA TYR A 88 -4.63 2.10 -6.44
C TYR A 88 -4.87 1.10 -5.31
N TYR A 89 -4.94 1.63 -4.10
CA TYR A 89 -5.18 0.91 -2.86
C TYR A 89 -6.39 1.48 -2.15
N GLU A 90 -7.06 0.62 -1.40
CA GLU A 90 -8.21 0.92 -0.57
C GLU A 90 -7.91 0.53 0.87
N VAL A 91 -8.38 1.36 1.80
CA VAL A 91 -8.33 1.15 3.24
C VAL A 91 -9.76 1.23 3.74
N ASP A 92 -10.24 0.16 4.36
CA ASP A 92 -11.63 0.04 4.84
C ASP A 92 -11.69 -0.07 6.36
N ASP A 93 -12.68 0.59 6.96
CA ASP A 93 -13.01 0.43 8.38
C ASP A 93 -13.67 -0.94 8.62
N ILE A 94 -13.01 -1.79 9.40
CA ILE A 94 -13.50 -3.15 9.71
C ILE A 94 -14.80 -3.08 10.53
N LEU A 95 -14.95 -2.06 11.37
CA LEU A 95 -16.03 -1.94 12.34
C LEU A 95 -17.22 -1.12 11.82
N SER A 96 -17.01 -0.25 10.83
CA SER A 96 -18.05 0.64 10.28
C SER A 96 -18.00 0.75 8.75
N PRO A 97 -18.21 -0.36 8.00
CA PRO A 97 -18.41 -0.27 6.55
C PRO A 97 -19.65 0.59 6.22
N PRO A 98 -19.64 1.40 5.14
CA PRO A 98 -18.69 1.41 4.03
C PRO A 98 -17.63 2.54 4.14
N ASN A 99 -17.21 2.92 5.35
CA ASN A 99 -16.18 3.95 5.50
C ASN A 99 -14.84 3.45 4.94
N GLN A 100 -14.31 4.17 3.95
CA GLN A 100 -13.09 3.82 3.24
C GLN A 100 -12.27 5.04 2.84
N CYS A 101 -10.99 4.83 2.53
CA CYS A 101 -10.19 5.79 1.78
C CYS A 101 -9.33 5.07 0.74
N ARG A 102 -8.83 5.82 -0.23
CA ARG A 102 -7.99 5.31 -1.30
C ARG A 102 -6.74 6.15 -1.45
N PHE A 103 -5.64 5.49 -1.71
CA PHE A 103 -4.39 6.10 -2.08
C PHE A 103 -3.83 5.42 -3.32
N LEU A 104 -2.92 6.09 -4.01
CA LEU A 104 -2.24 5.54 -5.18
C LEU A 104 -0.73 5.56 -4.97
N VAL A 105 -0.04 4.67 -5.68
CA VAL A 105 1.41 4.55 -5.71
C VAL A 105 1.85 4.29 -7.14
N GLY A 106 2.83 5.04 -7.63
CA GLY A 106 3.40 4.83 -8.97
C GLY A 106 3.67 6.14 -9.69
N GLY A 107 3.72 6.08 -11.03
CA GLY A 107 3.96 7.22 -11.90
C GLY A 107 2.66 7.85 -12.39
N GLU A 108 2.51 9.16 -12.18
CA GLU A 108 1.43 9.96 -12.76
C GLU A 108 2.00 10.93 -13.80
N GLN A 109 1.39 10.93 -14.98
CA GLN A 109 1.76 11.81 -16.08
C GLN A 109 0.93 13.10 -16.02
N ASP A 110 1.58 14.25 -16.09
CA ASP A 110 0.91 15.55 -16.24
C ASP A 110 0.54 15.85 -17.70
N ASP A 111 -0.22 16.94 -17.91
CA ASP A 111 -0.66 17.37 -19.26
C ASP A 111 0.50 17.69 -20.21
N SER A 112 1.71 17.91 -19.70
CA SER A 112 2.93 18.13 -20.49
C SER A 112 3.65 16.84 -20.87
N GLY A 113 3.16 15.70 -20.38
CA GLY A 113 3.74 14.39 -20.60
C GLY A 113 4.84 14.02 -19.60
N LYS A 114 5.13 14.87 -18.62
CA LYS A 114 6.13 14.59 -17.57
C LYS A 114 5.54 13.66 -16.52
N ILE A 115 6.31 12.63 -16.15
CA ILE A 115 5.90 11.64 -15.15
C ILE A 115 6.51 11.99 -13.80
N THR A 116 5.68 12.03 -12.76
CA THR A 116 6.09 12.16 -11.36
C THR A 116 5.76 10.87 -10.62
N TYR A 117 6.74 10.36 -9.86
CA TYR A 117 6.57 9.13 -9.09
C TYR A 117 6.40 9.46 -7.61
N HIS A 118 5.29 9.03 -7.02
CA HIS A 118 4.99 9.28 -5.61
C HIS A 118 3.93 8.33 -5.07
N ALA A 119 3.68 8.41 -3.76
CA ALA A 119 2.45 7.93 -3.14
C ALA A 119 1.60 9.12 -2.69
N ARG A 120 0.30 9.12 -2.99
CA ARG A 120 -0.62 10.18 -2.54
C ARG A 120 -2.02 9.66 -2.28
N VAL A 121 -2.75 10.39 -1.45
CA VAL A 121 -4.18 10.14 -1.25
C VAL A 121 -4.95 10.50 -2.52
N TYR A 122 -5.89 9.64 -2.89
CA TYR A 122 -6.68 9.76 -4.11
C TYR A 122 -8.15 10.07 -3.84
N ASN A 123 -8.77 9.39 -2.87
CA ASN A 123 -10.18 9.58 -2.55
C ASN A 123 -10.46 9.24 -1.09
N ASN A 124 -11.36 9.96 -0.43
CA ASN A 124 -11.75 9.73 0.96
C ASN A 124 -13.28 9.61 1.03
N ALA A 125 -13.79 8.57 1.70
CA ALA A 125 -15.22 8.31 1.83
C ALA A 125 -15.55 7.81 3.25
N GLY A 126 -15.82 8.72 4.19
CA GLY A 126 -16.09 8.35 5.60
C GLY A 126 -14.82 8.12 6.43
N LEU A 127 -13.71 7.73 5.81
CA LEU A 127 -12.36 7.83 6.39
C LEU A 127 -11.59 9.00 5.79
N THR A 128 -10.77 9.66 6.62
CA THR A 128 -9.78 10.64 6.18
C THR A 128 -8.40 10.01 6.23
N CYS A 129 -7.74 9.92 5.08
CA CYS A 129 -6.37 9.46 4.98
C CYS A 129 -5.41 10.58 4.62
N SER A 130 -4.18 10.47 5.10
CA SER A 130 -3.06 11.32 4.71
C SER A 130 -1.79 10.49 4.61
N LEU A 131 -0.94 10.82 3.65
CA LEU A 131 0.38 10.24 3.48
C LEU A 131 1.42 11.33 3.75
N LYS A 132 2.30 11.07 4.70
CA LYS A 132 3.41 11.95 5.01
C LYS A 132 4.69 11.35 4.44
N ASP A 133 5.34 12.08 3.54
CA ASP A 133 6.66 11.72 3.03
C ASP A 133 7.72 11.88 4.15
N LEU A 134 8.51 10.83 4.33
CA LEU A 134 9.57 10.70 5.31
C LEU A 134 10.89 10.43 4.59
N LYS A 135 11.98 10.95 5.14
CA LYS A 135 13.32 10.63 4.64
C LYS A 135 13.67 9.18 4.95
N HIS A 136 13.97 8.40 3.91
CA HIS A 136 14.61 7.11 4.06
C HIS A 136 16.15 7.26 3.94
N PRO A 137 16.96 6.55 4.74
CA PRO A 137 18.42 6.65 4.67
C PRO A 137 19.03 6.03 3.42
N ALA A 138 18.36 5.05 2.81
CA ALA A 138 18.83 4.40 1.59
C ALA A 138 18.43 5.18 0.33
N GLU A 139 19.39 5.32 -0.59
CA GLU A 139 19.19 5.99 -1.89
C GLU A 139 18.13 5.29 -2.75
N GLY A 140 17.28 6.09 -3.42
CA GLY A 140 16.23 5.59 -4.30
C GLY A 140 15.06 4.93 -3.57
N VAL A 141 14.99 5.06 -2.24
CA VAL A 141 13.86 4.59 -1.43
C VAL A 141 13.09 5.79 -0.88
N HIS A 142 11.79 5.79 -1.09
CA HIS A 142 10.85 6.75 -0.52
C HIS A 142 10.07 6.08 0.61
N LEU A 143 9.95 6.73 1.76
CA LEU A 143 9.20 6.22 2.89
C LEU A 143 8.01 7.12 3.15
N TYR A 144 6.82 6.55 3.28
CA TYR A 144 5.62 7.28 3.65
C TYR A 144 5.04 6.72 4.94
N GLU A 145 4.40 7.57 5.73
CA GLU A 145 3.56 7.15 6.85
C GLU A 145 2.09 7.46 6.52
N LEU A 146 1.27 6.40 6.50
CA LEU A 146 -0.17 6.49 6.30
C LEU A 146 -0.87 6.73 7.63
N SER A 147 -1.57 7.85 7.74
CA SER A 147 -2.48 8.13 8.85
C SER A 147 -3.92 8.01 8.39
N VAL A 148 -4.73 7.27 9.14
CA VAL A 148 -6.15 7.01 8.84
C VAL A 148 -6.97 7.40 10.05
N ILE A 149 -7.96 8.27 9.84
CA ILE A 149 -8.83 8.79 10.89
C ILE A 149 -10.26 8.60 10.43
N ALA A 150 -11.08 7.89 11.21
CA ALA A 150 -12.51 7.86 10.98
C ALA A 150 -13.06 9.29 11.13
N ALA A 151 -13.89 9.74 10.18
CA ALA A 151 -14.59 11.00 10.35
C ALA A 151 -15.32 10.95 11.70
N SER A 152 -14.88 11.78 12.65
CA SER A 152 -15.46 11.78 13.99
C SER A 152 -16.97 11.94 13.81
N LYS A 153 -17.74 10.98 14.33
CA LYS A 153 -19.18 11.14 14.47
C LYS A 153 -19.35 12.44 15.24
N SER A 154 -19.74 13.50 14.55
CA SER A 154 -20.09 14.75 15.21
C SER A 154 -21.17 14.38 16.20
N LYS A 155 -20.84 14.48 17.48
CA LYS A 155 -21.75 14.21 18.59
C LYS A 155 -22.91 15.16 18.55
#